data_AF-A0AAN8VXA9-F1
#
_entry.id   AF-A0AAN8VXA9-F1
#
_cell.length_a   1.000
_cell.length_b   1.000
_cell.length_c   1.000
_cell.angle_alpha   90.00
_cell.angle_beta   90.00
_cell.angle_gamma   90.00
#
_symmetry.space_group_name_H-M   'P 1'
#
loop_
_entity.id
_entity.type
_entity.pdbx_description
1 polymer ?
#
loop_
_entity_poly.entity_id
_entity_poly.type
_entity_poly.pdbx_seq_one_letter_code
_entity_poly.pdbx_strand_id
1 'polypeptide(L)'
;MIFDLDGIFLKKGNQWTGQSSICGSGSVIKLGGLQTYATGPSDPRLAIILVSDVFGYEAPNLRLLADKVAASGYYVVVPDFFYGDPYVPEKTIAEWIPSHGTDKGFEDSKPVVEALKSKGITAIGAAGFCWGAKVVVELAKVGLIQAAVLLHPSRVTVDDIKEIKAPIAVLGAEIDKISPPALLKQFEEVLSTKPECCENPPTKSSSCGTGSVIELGGLQTYATGPSDSRLAIILVSDVFGYEAPNLRLLADKVAASGYYVAVPDFFYGDPYVPEKTIVEWLPSHGTDKGFEDAKPVVEALKSKGITTIGAAAKVVIELAKVGLIQAAVLLHPSLVTVDDIKEIKAPIAVLGAEIDKISPPELLKQFEEVLSTKPEVNGYVKIFPGVAHGWTVRYSHEDAAAVKFAEEAHQNMLEWFAEYLK
;
A
#
# COMPACT_ATOMS: atom_id res chain seq x y z
N MET A 1 -14.81 -14.44 -1.52
CA MET A 1 -15.68 -15.20 -2.45
C MET A 1 -15.58 -16.66 -2.05
N ILE A 2 -16.59 -17.20 -1.36
CA ILE A 2 -16.65 -18.62 -1.03
C ILE A 2 -17.10 -19.32 -2.31
N PHE A 3 -16.21 -20.08 -2.94
CA PHE A 3 -16.61 -20.95 -4.04
C PHE A 3 -17.41 -22.10 -3.44
N ASP A 4 -18.73 -22.00 -3.56
CA ASP A 4 -19.63 -23.10 -3.27
C ASP A 4 -19.35 -24.22 -4.28
N LEU A 5 -19.00 -25.40 -3.76
CA LEU A 5 -18.59 -26.57 -4.51
C LEU A 5 -19.74 -27.55 -4.43
N ASP A 6 -20.78 -27.29 -5.23
CA ASP A 6 -21.90 -28.20 -5.43
C ASP A 6 -21.40 -29.52 -6.03
N GLY A 7 -21.02 -30.45 -5.14
CA GLY A 7 -21.06 -31.89 -5.40
C GLY A 7 -19.74 -32.66 -5.44
N ILE A 8 -18.58 -32.11 -5.04
CA ILE A 8 -17.29 -32.85 -5.09
C ILE A 8 -16.78 -33.25 -3.68
N PHE A 9 -17.32 -32.68 -2.60
CA PHE A 9 -16.74 -32.86 -1.27
C PHE A 9 -17.66 -33.62 -0.31
N LEU A 10 -17.19 -34.78 0.17
CA LEU A 10 -17.68 -35.40 1.40
C LEU A 10 -16.62 -35.20 2.48
N LYS A 11 -16.89 -34.31 3.44
CA LYS A 11 -16.05 -34.10 4.63
C LYS A 11 -16.43 -35.12 5.70
N LYS A 12 -15.51 -36.00 6.08
CA LYS A 12 -15.64 -36.86 7.28
C LYS A 12 -14.53 -36.50 8.27
N GLY A 13 -14.81 -35.56 9.18
CA GLY A 13 -13.82 -35.04 10.15
C GLY A 13 -12.81 -34.04 9.53
N ASN A 14 -11.57 -34.03 10.06
CA ASN A 14 -10.46 -33.18 9.62
C ASN A 14 -9.60 -33.81 8.51
N GLN A 15 -10.03 -34.93 7.93
CA GLN A 15 -9.34 -35.58 6.82
C GLN A 15 -10.18 -35.48 5.55
N TRP A 16 -9.55 -35.05 4.46
CA TRP A 16 -10.09 -35.22 3.11
C TRP A 16 -9.81 -36.65 2.68
N THR A 17 -10.80 -37.53 2.79
CA THR A 17 -10.71 -38.89 2.25
C THR A 17 -11.42 -38.95 0.90
N GLY A 18 -10.66 -39.09 -0.18
CA GLY A 18 -11.24 -39.20 -1.52
C GLY A 18 -10.27 -39.83 -2.53
N GLN A 19 -10.18 -41.16 -2.56
CA GLN A 19 -9.88 -41.88 -3.80
C GLN A 19 -11.13 -41.84 -4.67
N SER A 20 -11.29 -40.74 -5.42
CA SER A 20 -12.20 -40.72 -6.57
C SER A 20 -11.43 -41.25 -7.77
N SER A 21 -11.98 -42.23 -8.49
CA SER A 21 -11.43 -42.81 -9.72
C SER A 21 -11.49 -41.86 -10.93
N ILE A 22 -11.87 -40.60 -10.72
CA ILE A 22 -11.99 -39.58 -11.75
C ILE A 22 -10.68 -38.76 -11.76
N CYS A 23 -9.69 -39.21 -12.53
CA CYS A 23 -8.58 -38.36 -12.95
C CYS A 23 -9.05 -37.57 -14.18
N GLY A 24 -8.72 -36.27 -14.27
CA GLY A 24 -9.30 -35.35 -15.25
C GLY A 24 -9.38 -35.82 -16.73
N SER A 25 -10.17 -35.10 -17.54
CA SER A 25 -10.52 -35.46 -18.93
C SER A 25 -9.46 -35.15 -19.99
N GLY A 26 -8.36 -34.52 -19.59
CA GLY A 26 -7.22 -34.19 -20.43
C GLY A 26 -6.32 -35.38 -20.75
N SER A 27 -5.12 -35.09 -21.24
CA SER A 27 -4.14 -36.09 -21.67
C SER A 27 -2.74 -35.76 -21.16
N VAL A 28 -1.91 -36.77 -20.94
CA VAL A 28 -0.50 -36.55 -20.61
C VAL A 28 0.32 -36.48 -21.90
N ILE A 29 1.00 -35.36 -22.10
CA ILE A 29 1.89 -35.08 -23.24
C ILE A 29 3.31 -34.79 -22.74
N LYS A 30 4.26 -34.76 -23.67
CA LYS A 30 5.60 -34.22 -23.39
C LYS A 30 5.66 -32.77 -23.87
N LEU A 31 5.94 -31.84 -22.95
CA LEU A 31 6.00 -30.40 -23.23
C LEU A 31 7.22 -29.80 -22.51
N GLY A 32 8.07 -29.07 -23.24
CA GLY A 32 9.29 -28.51 -22.65
C GLY A 32 10.24 -29.55 -22.03
N GLY A 33 10.18 -30.81 -22.49
CA GLY A 33 10.95 -31.91 -21.91
C GLY A 33 10.30 -32.63 -20.73
N LEU A 34 9.23 -32.08 -20.14
CA LEU A 34 8.52 -32.64 -18.98
C LEU A 34 7.28 -33.43 -19.38
N GLN A 35 6.97 -34.47 -18.61
CA GLN A 35 5.62 -35.07 -18.64
C GLN A 35 4.64 -34.01 -18.14
N THR A 36 3.55 -33.80 -18.85
CA THR A 36 2.65 -32.67 -18.61
C THR A 36 1.22 -33.10 -18.84
N TYR A 37 0.36 -32.92 -17.84
CA TYR A 37 -1.09 -33.05 -18.07
C TYR A 37 -1.58 -31.81 -18.82
N ALA A 38 -2.26 -32.00 -19.93
CA ALA A 38 -2.76 -30.94 -20.79
C ALA A 38 -4.24 -31.12 -21.12
N THR A 39 -4.99 -30.01 -21.08
CA THR A 39 -6.44 -29.97 -21.31
C THR A 39 -6.84 -28.61 -21.88
N GLY A 40 -7.99 -28.54 -22.58
CA GLY A 40 -8.49 -27.32 -23.22
C GLY A 40 -8.55 -27.38 -24.76
N PRO A 41 -8.81 -26.24 -25.42
CA PRO A 41 -9.10 -26.19 -26.85
C PRO A 41 -7.87 -26.57 -27.70
N SER A 42 -8.12 -27.10 -28.90
CA SER A 42 -7.08 -27.58 -29.83
C SER A 42 -6.28 -26.46 -30.49
N ASP A 43 -6.90 -25.28 -30.68
CA ASP A 43 -6.30 -24.06 -31.24
C ASP A 43 -6.38 -22.88 -30.26
N PRO A 44 -5.58 -22.91 -29.17
CA PRO A 44 -5.62 -21.89 -28.14
C PRO A 44 -4.76 -20.67 -28.47
N ARG A 45 -5.22 -19.48 -28.07
CA ARG A 45 -4.40 -18.26 -28.05
C ARG A 45 -3.81 -17.92 -26.68
N LEU A 46 -4.41 -18.46 -25.61
CA LEU A 46 -4.08 -18.19 -24.22
C LEU A 46 -3.82 -19.50 -23.49
N ALA A 47 -2.78 -19.53 -22.66
CA ALA A 47 -2.47 -20.69 -21.83
C ALA A 47 -2.36 -20.34 -20.34
N ILE A 48 -2.62 -21.32 -19.49
CA ILE A 48 -2.37 -21.27 -18.05
C ILE A 48 -1.45 -22.42 -17.68
N ILE A 49 -0.33 -22.11 -17.03
CA ILE A 49 0.53 -23.11 -16.39
C ILE A 49 0.06 -23.25 -14.94
N LEU A 50 -0.36 -24.44 -14.53
CA LEU A 50 -0.58 -24.75 -13.12
C LEU A 50 0.67 -25.47 -12.58
N VAL A 51 1.32 -24.86 -11.59
CA VAL A 51 2.51 -25.43 -10.93
C VAL A 51 2.06 -26.07 -9.62
N SER A 52 2.18 -27.39 -9.53
CA SER A 52 1.67 -28.18 -8.40
C SER A 52 2.30 -27.78 -7.06
N ASP A 53 1.63 -28.17 -5.98
CA ASP A 53 2.29 -28.32 -4.69
C ASP A 53 3.24 -29.54 -4.71
N VAL A 54 3.79 -29.89 -3.54
CA VAL A 54 4.77 -30.98 -3.39
C VAL A 54 4.23 -32.36 -3.76
N PHE A 55 2.90 -32.55 -3.88
CA PHE A 55 2.30 -33.83 -4.25
C PHE A 55 2.28 -34.09 -5.77
N GLY A 56 2.70 -33.10 -6.56
CA GLY A 56 2.98 -33.27 -7.99
C GLY A 56 1.75 -33.17 -8.90
N TYR A 57 2.02 -33.25 -10.21
CA TYR A 57 1.04 -33.03 -11.27
C TYR A 57 -0.03 -34.14 -11.38
N GLU A 58 0.14 -35.25 -10.66
CA GLU A 58 -0.79 -36.37 -10.62
C GLU A 58 -1.91 -36.21 -9.59
N ALA A 59 -1.81 -35.20 -8.72
CA ALA A 59 -2.83 -34.92 -7.72
C ALA A 59 -4.22 -34.76 -8.38
N PRO A 60 -5.21 -35.60 -8.04
CA PRO A 60 -6.50 -35.61 -8.74
C PRO A 60 -7.21 -34.26 -8.76
N ASN A 61 -7.18 -33.55 -7.62
CA ASN A 61 -7.80 -32.23 -7.49
C ASN A 61 -7.15 -31.17 -8.38
N LEU A 62 -5.83 -31.26 -8.61
CA LEU A 62 -5.13 -30.33 -9.48
C LEU A 62 -5.51 -30.55 -10.95
N ARG A 63 -5.66 -31.81 -11.38
CA ARG A 63 -6.13 -32.15 -12.74
C ARG A 63 -7.60 -31.75 -12.97
N LEU A 64 -8.46 -31.97 -11.97
CA LEU A 64 -9.85 -31.50 -12.02
C LEU A 64 -9.95 -29.97 -12.09
N LEU A 65 -9.09 -29.28 -11.34
CA LEU A 65 -8.99 -27.82 -11.44
C LEU A 65 -8.50 -27.39 -12.83
N ALA A 66 -7.51 -28.09 -13.39
CA ALA A 66 -7.03 -27.82 -14.74
C ALA A 66 -8.16 -27.92 -15.78
N ASP A 67 -8.99 -28.96 -15.69
CA ASP A 67 -10.15 -29.12 -16.59
C ASP A 67 -11.18 -28.00 -16.41
N LYS A 68 -11.44 -27.58 -15.16
CA LYS A 68 -12.34 -26.47 -14.87
C LYS A 68 -11.83 -25.15 -15.42
N VAL A 69 -10.53 -24.88 -15.31
CA VAL A 69 -9.90 -23.69 -15.90
C VAL A 69 -9.95 -23.76 -17.42
N ALA A 70 -9.70 -24.95 -18.01
CA ALA A 70 -9.76 -25.16 -19.44
C ALA A 70 -11.18 -24.97 -20.02
N ALA A 71 -12.22 -25.33 -19.26
CA ALA A 71 -13.61 -25.06 -19.63
C ALA A 71 -13.92 -23.56 -19.76
N SER A 72 -13.06 -22.68 -19.23
CA SER A 72 -13.14 -21.23 -19.40
C SER A 72 -12.41 -20.72 -20.66
N GLY A 73 -11.96 -21.61 -21.55
CA GLY A 73 -11.36 -21.27 -22.85
C GLY A 73 -9.84 -21.19 -22.88
N TYR A 74 -9.15 -21.57 -21.81
CA TYR A 74 -7.69 -21.59 -21.74
C TYR A 74 -7.12 -22.96 -22.13
N TYR A 75 -5.93 -22.98 -22.72
CA TYR A 75 -5.12 -24.19 -22.78
C TYR A 75 -4.35 -24.34 -21.48
N VAL A 76 -4.63 -25.39 -20.71
CA VAL A 76 -4.08 -25.56 -19.37
C VAL A 76 -3.07 -26.68 -19.39
N VAL A 77 -1.90 -26.41 -18.82
CA VAL A 77 -0.82 -27.38 -18.68
C VAL A 77 -0.38 -27.50 -17.22
N VAL A 78 -0.13 -28.73 -16.78
CA VAL A 78 0.35 -29.05 -15.43
C VAL A 78 1.63 -29.90 -15.57
N PRO A 79 2.81 -29.25 -15.64
CA PRO A 79 4.07 -29.97 -15.85
C PRO A 79 4.54 -30.73 -14.60
N ASP A 80 5.19 -31.87 -14.82
CA ASP A 80 5.85 -32.68 -13.79
C ASP A 80 7.24 -32.12 -13.45
N PHE A 81 7.27 -31.11 -12.57
CA PHE A 81 8.52 -30.52 -12.10
C PHE A 81 9.36 -31.45 -11.21
N PHE A 82 8.82 -32.61 -10.80
CA PHE A 82 9.50 -33.55 -9.91
C PHE A 82 9.97 -34.82 -10.60
N TYR A 83 9.77 -34.94 -11.92
CA TYR A 83 10.27 -36.07 -12.72
C TYR A 83 9.83 -37.44 -12.15
N GLY A 84 8.58 -37.53 -11.68
CA GLY A 84 8.02 -38.74 -11.07
C GLY A 84 8.46 -39.00 -9.62
N ASP A 85 9.14 -38.08 -8.93
CA ASP A 85 9.47 -38.17 -7.49
C ASP A 85 8.74 -37.07 -6.67
N PRO A 86 7.40 -36.99 -6.68
CA PRO A 86 6.68 -36.08 -5.78
C PRO A 86 6.92 -36.45 -4.31
N TYR A 87 6.69 -35.50 -3.41
CA TYR A 87 6.78 -35.76 -1.97
C TYR A 87 5.77 -36.82 -1.55
N VAL A 88 6.27 -37.80 -0.80
CA VAL A 88 5.47 -38.84 -0.16
C VAL A 88 5.73 -38.84 1.35
N PRO A 89 4.73 -39.11 2.21
CA PRO A 89 4.86 -38.98 3.66
C PRO A 89 5.90 -39.90 4.33
N GLU A 90 6.49 -40.86 3.62
CA GLU A 90 7.58 -41.69 4.13
C GLU A 90 8.93 -40.96 4.23
N LYS A 91 9.13 -39.84 3.50
CA LYS A 91 10.32 -38.98 3.60
C LYS A 91 9.96 -37.73 4.40
N THR A 92 10.91 -37.12 5.10
CA THR A 92 10.68 -35.77 5.64
C THR A 92 10.78 -34.73 4.51
N ILE A 93 10.04 -33.63 4.63
CA ILE A 93 10.09 -32.55 3.63
C ILE A 93 11.50 -31.94 3.52
N ALA A 94 12.25 -31.96 4.64
CA ALA A 94 13.64 -31.48 4.70
C ALA A 94 14.61 -32.37 3.91
N GLU A 95 14.35 -33.67 3.80
CA GLU A 95 15.14 -34.60 2.98
C GLU A 95 14.78 -34.51 1.50
N TRP A 96 13.53 -34.19 1.16
CA TRP A 96 13.06 -34.15 -0.22
C TRP A 96 13.37 -32.83 -0.93
N ILE A 97 13.27 -31.69 -0.23
CA ILE A 97 13.45 -30.34 -0.79
C ILE A 97 14.80 -30.11 -1.50
N PRO A 98 15.96 -30.57 -1.00
CA PRO A 98 17.25 -30.29 -1.63
C PRO A 98 17.35 -30.76 -3.09
N SER A 99 16.66 -31.84 -3.45
CA SER A 99 16.61 -32.37 -4.83
C SER A 99 15.52 -31.71 -5.70
N HIS A 100 14.61 -30.96 -5.07
CA HIS A 100 13.40 -30.39 -5.66
C HIS A 100 13.26 -28.90 -5.31
N GLY A 101 14.38 -28.17 -5.34
CA GLY A 101 14.40 -26.73 -5.09
C GLY A 101 13.59 -25.96 -6.12
N THR A 102 12.99 -24.84 -5.71
CA THR A 102 12.16 -23.99 -6.57
C THR A 102 12.97 -23.34 -7.70
N ASP A 103 14.28 -23.14 -7.51
CA ASP A 103 15.18 -22.60 -8.55
C ASP A 103 15.26 -23.55 -9.75
N LYS A 104 15.32 -24.86 -9.49
CA LYS A 104 15.26 -25.87 -10.55
C LYS A 104 13.88 -25.85 -11.23
N GLY A 105 12.80 -25.77 -10.45
CA GLY A 105 11.45 -25.62 -11.00
C GLY A 105 11.30 -24.39 -11.91
N PHE A 106 11.92 -23.27 -11.56
CA PHE A 106 11.99 -22.09 -12.39
C PHE A 106 12.77 -22.33 -13.69
N GLU A 107 13.95 -22.93 -13.64
CA GLU A 107 14.71 -23.27 -14.86
C GLU A 107 13.94 -24.24 -15.78
N ASP A 108 13.32 -25.27 -15.20
CA ASP A 108 12.53 -26.27 -15.91
C ASP A 108 11.25 -25.70 -16.54
N SER A 109 10.77 -24.55 -16.04
CA SER A 109 9.60 -23.86 -16.60
C SER A 109 9.90 -23.12 -17.90
N LYS A 110 11.16 -22.72 -18.16
CA LYS A 110 11.52 -21.92 -19.36
C LYS A 110 11.25 -22.70 -20.66
N PRO A 111 11.69 -23.97 -20.82
CA PRO A 111 11.36 -24.75 -22.01
C PRO A 111 9.85 -25.02 -22.17
N VAL A 112 9.10 -25.09 -21.07
CA VAL A 112 7.63 -25.22 -21.12
C VAL A 112 7.01 -23.95 -21.71
N VAL A 113 7.42 -22.77 -21.25
CA VAL A 113 6.98 -21.48 -21.78
C VAL A 113 7.33 -21.34 -23.27
N GLU A 114 8.54 -21.74 -23.68
CA GLU A 114 8.95 -21.73 -25.09
C GLU A 114 8.13 -22.69 -25.96
N ALA A 115 7.83 -23.88 -25.45
CA ALA A 115 7.00 -24.85 -26.16
C ALA A 115 5.55 -24.34 -26.33
N LEU A 116 4.99 -23.67 -25.32
CA LEU A 116 3.68 -23.01 -25.42
C LEU A 116 3.69 -21.90 -26.48
N LYS A 117 4.71 -21.03 -26.48
CA LYS A 117 4.85 -19.99 -27.51
C LYS A 117 4.96 -20.58 -28.92
N SER A 118 5.73 -21.65 -29.08
CA SER A 118 5.89 -22.37 -30.36
C SER A 118 4.59 -23.00 -30.86
N LYS A 119 3.65 -23.31 -29.96
CA LYS A 119 2.31 -23.79 -30.29
C LYS A 119 1.36 -22.66 -30.77
N GLY A 120 1.80 -21.41 -30.76
CA GLY A 120 0.98 -20.25 -31.14
C GLY A 120 0.30 -19.55 -29.97
N ILE A 121 0.63 -19.92 -28.72
CA ILE A 121 0.13 -19.20 -27.54
C ILE A 121 0.71 -17.78 -27.53
N THR A 122 -0.19 -16.80 -27.45
CA THR A 122 0.15 -15.37 -27.47
C THR A 122 0.29 -14.74 -26.09
N ALA A 123 -0.34 -15.33 -25.06
CA ALA A 123 -0.15 -14.93 -23.67
C ALA A 123 -0.29 -16.13 -22.73
N ILE A 124 0.51 -16.13 -21.66
CA ILE A 124 0.61 -17.21 -20.68
C ILE A 124 0.39 -16.61 -19.29
N GLY A 125 -0.62 -17.08 -18.58
CA GLY A 125 -0.74 -16.90 -17.14
C GLY A 125 -0.16 -18.11 -16.39
N ALA A 126 0.13 -17.96 -15.10
CA ALA A 126 0.45 -19.10 -14.26
C ALA A 126 -0.18 -19.00 -12.87
N ALA A 127 -0.53 -20.17 -12.32
CA ALA A 127 -1.00 -20.29 -10.95
C ALA A 127 -0.19 -21.36 -10.20
N GLY A 128 0.24 -21.05 -8.98
CA GLY A 128 1.15 -21.89 -8.21
C GLY A 128 0.60 -22.19 -6.82
N PHE A 129 0.76 -23.43 -6.37
CA PHE A 129 0.23 -23.94 -5.10
C PHE A 129 1.38 -24.28 -4.16
N CYS A 130 1.41 -23.73 -2.93
CA CYS A 130 2.46 -24.02 -1.94
C CYS A 130 3.87 -23.82 -2.54
N TRP A 131 4.61 -24.90 -2.81
CA TRP A 131 5.91 -24.92 -3.48
C TRP A 131 5.87 -24.25 -4.85
N GLY A 132 4.83 -24.53 -5.65
CA GLY A 132 4.68 -23.99 -7.00
C GLY A 132 4.47 -22.48 -7.04
N ALA A 133 4.01 -21.88 -5.93
CA ALA A 133 3.84 -20.43 -5.84
C ALA A 133 5.17 -19.70 -6.02
N LYS A 134 6.26 -20.21 -5.44
CA LYS A 134 7.60 -19.61 -5.59
C LYS A 134 8.11 -19.70 -7.03
N VAL A 135 7.85 -20.79 -7.74
CA VAL A 135 8.18 -20.91 -9.17
C VAL A 135 7.42 -19.86 -10.00
N VAL A 136 6.12 -19.67 -9.71
CA VAL A 136 5.29 -18.67 -10.39
C VAL A 136 5.76 -17.24 -10.10
N VAL A 137 6.20 -16.96 -8.87
CA VAL A 137 6.83 -15.69 -8.51
C VAL A 137 8.07 -15.42 -9.38
N GLU A 138 9.00 -16.37 -9.48
CA GLU A 138 10.21 -16.17 -10.27
C GLU A 138 9.90 -15.96 -11.77
N LEU A 139 8.94 -16.71 -12.32
CA LEU A 139 8.41 -16.47 -13.68
C LEU A 139 7.86 -15.04 -13.87
N ALA A 140 7.14 -14.52 -12.87
CA ALA A 140 6.56 -13.19 -12.89
C ALA A 140 7.62 -12.07 -12.81
N LYS A 141 8.69 -12.27 -12.03
CA LYS A 141 9.82 -11.32 -11.93
C LYS A 141 10.56 -11.13 -13.25
N VAL A 142 10.70 -12.19 -14.05
CA VAL A 142 11.42 -12.13 -15.34
C VAL A 142 10.51 -11.86 -16.54
N GLY A 143 9.20 -11.69 -16.32
CA GLY A 143 8.23 -11.35 -17.39
C GLY A 143 7.95 -12.50 -18.36
N LEU A 144 8.15 -13.75 -17.93
CA LEU A 144 7.81 -14.93 -18.75
C LEU A 144 6.31 -15.25 -18.77
N ILE A 145 5.55 -14.69 -17.83
CA ILE A 145 4.09 -14.78 -17.73
C ILE A 145 3.45 -13.39 -17.64
N GLN A 146 2.19 -13.28 -18.07
CA GLN A 146 1.43 -12.02 -18.11
C GLN A 146 0.53 -11.83 -16.89
N ALA A 147 0.23 -12.88 -16.13
CA ALA A 147 -0.52 -12.81 -14.88
C ALA A 147 -0.13 -13.97 -13.96
N ALA A 148 -0.10 -13.70 -12.65
CA ALA A 148 0.28 -14.67 -11.62
C ALA A 148 -0.85 -14.85 -10.59
N VAL A 149 -1.07 -16.08 -10.15
CA VAL A 149 -1.95 -16.40 -9.02
C VAL A 149 -1.21 -17.30 -8.04
N LEU A 150 -1.07 -16.87 -6.80
CA LEU A 150 -0.45 -17.67 -5.74
C LEU A 150 -1.54 -18.21 -4.82
N LEU A 151 -1.54 -19.52 -4.60
CA LEU A 151 -2.47 -20.19 -3.69
C LEU A 151 -1.68 -20.80 -2.54
N HIS A 152 -2.00 -20.37 -1.30
CA HIS A 152 -1.33 -20.75 -0.05
C HIS A 152 0.21 -20.82 -0.20
N PRO A 153 0.85 -19.70 -0.58
CA PRO A 153 2.25 -19.69 -1.02
C PRO A 153 3.23 -20.16 0.06
N SER A 154 4.27 -20.88 -0.35
CA SER A 154 5.41 -21.23 0.52
C SER A 154 6.70 -20.65 -0.03
N ARG A 155 7.61 -20.23 0.87
CA ARG A 155 8.94 -19.68 0.53
C ARG A 155 8.90 -18.42 -0.37
N VAL A 156 7.82 -17.66 -0.31
CA VAL A 156 7.68 -16.34 -0.93
C VAL A 156 7.92 -15.28 0.13
N THR A 157 8.81 -14.32 -0.14
CA THR A 157 9.14 -13.21 0.77
C THR A 157 8.50 -11.90 0.31
N VAL A 158 8.56 -10.86 1.14
CA VAL A 158 8.09 -9.52 0.75
C VAL A 158 8.94 -8.95 -0.39
N ASP A 159 10.25 -9.18 -0.37
CA ASP A 159 11.15 -8.74 -1.45
C ASP A 159 10.85 -9.44 -2.77
N ASP A 160 10.43 -10.71 -2.70
CA ASP A 160 9.94 -11.39 -3.89
C ASP A 160 8.76 -10.68 -4.52
N ILE A 161 7.79 -10.23 -3.71
CA ILE A 161 6.60 -9.51 -4.19
C ILE A 161 6.98 -8.15 -4.78
N LYS A 162 7.96 -7.44 -4.21
CA LYS A 162 8.45 -6.14 -4.73
C LYS A 162 9.04 -6.23 -6.14
N GLU A 163 9.64 -7.37 -6.48
CA GLU A 163 10.32 -7.58 -7.76
C GLU A 163 9.38 -8.03 -8.90
N ILE A 164 8.11 -8.33 -8.59
CA ILE A 164 7.15 -8.86 -9.57
C ILE A 164 6.75 -7.80 -10.59
N LYS A 165 6.79 -8.19 -11.88
CA LYS A 165 6.45 -7.30 -13.01
C LYS A 165 5.08 -7.55 -13.61
N ALA A 166 4.44 -8.67 -13.28
CA ALA A 166 3.13 -9.05 -13.79
C ALA A 166 2.03 -8.78 -12.75
N PRO A 167 0.79 -8.46 -13.16
CA PRO A 167 -0.36 -8.47 -12.26
C PRO A 167 -0.42 -9.79 -11.48
N ILE A 168 -0.61 -9.69 -10.17
CA ILE A 168 -0.59 -10.83 -9.24
C ILE A 168 -1.79 -10.81 -8.30
N ALA A 169 -2.35 -11.99 -8.04
CA ALA A 169 -3.28 -12.25 -6.95
C ALA A 169 -2.66 -13.23 -5.95
N VAL A 170 -2.76 -12.95 -4.65
CA VAL A 170 -2.30 -13.85 -3.58
C VAL A 170 -3.49 -14.30 -2.74
N LEU A 171 -3.73 -15.61 -2.72
CA LEU A 171 -4.85 -16.25 -2.02
C LEU A 171 -4.30 -17.12 -0.90
N GLY A 172 -4.28 -16.60 0.32
CA GLY A 172 -3.91 -17.39 1.50
C GLY A 172 -5.10 -17.88 2.30
N ALA A 173 -4.86 -18.86 3.18
CA ALA A 173 -5.87 -19.40 4.08
C ALA A 173 -5.74 -18.79 5.48
N GLU A 174 -6.88 -18.52 6.13
CA GLU A 174 -6.94 -17.82 7.43
C GLU A 174 -6.12 -18.50 8.54
N ILE A 175 -6.08 -19.84 8.53
CA ILE A 175 -5.39 -20.66 9.54
C ILE A 175 -4.03 -21.19 9.07
N ASP A 176 -3.50 -20.66 7.97
CA ASP A 176 -2.21 -21.06 7.42
C ASP A 176 -1.05 -20.58 8.31
N LYS A 177 -0.10 -21.48 8.57
CA LYS A 177 1.12 -21.18 9.36
C LYS A 177 2.34 -20.90 8.49
N ILE A 178 2.30 -21.26 7.20
CA ILE A 178 3.36 -21.03 6.23
C ILE A 178 3.22 -19.62 5.65
N SER A 179 2.02 -19.27 5.19
CA SER A 179 1.66 -17.91 4.76
C SER A 179 0.56 -17.32 5.65
N PRO A 180 0.87 -16.96 6.92
CA PRO A 180 -0.13 -16.45 7.85
C PRO A 180 -0.70 -15.10 7.39
N PRO A 181 -1.90 -14.70 7.86
CA PRO A 181 -2.53 -13.43 7.50
C PRO A 181 -1.63 -12.19 7.66
N ALA A 182 -0.76 -12.19 8.68
CA ALA A 182 0.21 -11.11 8.89
C ALA A 182 1.21 -10.96 7.72
N LEU A 183 1.65 -12.07 7.11
CA LEU A 183 2.51 -12.02 5.93
C LEU A 183 1.73 -11.57 4.68
N LEU A 184 0.50 -12.04 4.51
CA LEU A 184 -0.36 -11.62 3.39
C LEU A 184 -0.66 -10.12 3.44
N LYS A 185 -0.82 -9.56 4.64
CA LYS A 185 -0.98 -8.11 4.82
C LYS A 185 0.26 -7.33 4.35
N GLN A 186 1.47 -7.84 4.62
CA GLN A 186 2.70 -7.23 4.09
C GLN A 186 2.76 -7.30 2.56
N PHE A 187 2.28 -8.39 1.95
CA PHE A 187 2.17 -8.47 0.49
C PHE A 187 1.16 -7.48 -0.07
N GLU A 188 -0.01 -7.36 0.57
CA GLU A 188 -1.04 -6.39 0.20
C GLU A 188 -0.50 -4.95 0.26
N GLU A 189 0.25 -4.60 1.30
CA GLU A 189 0.89 -3.29 1.44
C GLU A 189 1.85 -2.99 0.26
N VAL A 190 2.64 -3.98 -0.17
CA VAL A 190 3.53 -3.83 -1.34
C VAL A 190 2.75 -3.76 -2.66
N LEU A 191 1.68 -4.56 -2.80
CA LEU A 191 0.88 -4.65 -4.02
C LEU A 191 -0.13 -3.52 -4.17
N SER A 192 -0.46 -2.83 -3.08
CA SER A 192 -1.28 -1.63 -3.14
C SER A 192 -0.57 -0.60 -4.04
N THR A 193 -1.29 -0.14 -5.07
CA THR A 193 -0.83 0.91 -6.01
C THR A 193 -0.18 2.04 -5.25
N LYS A 194 0.87 2.68 -5.81
CA LYS A 194 1.53 3.88 -5.28
C LYS A 194 0.54 4.67 -4.42
N PRO A 195 0.69 4.68 -3.07
CA PRO A 195 -0.37 5.21 -2.22
C PRO A 195 -0.71 6.63 -2.68
N GLU A 196 -1.98 7.03 -2.59
CA GLU A 196 -2.45 8.36 -3.06
C GLU A 196 -1.65 9.53 -2.45
N CYS A 197 -0.94 9.33 -1.33
CA CYS A 197 0.09 10.24 -0.81
C CYS A 197 1.20 10.59 -1.82
N CYS A 198 1.52 9.68 -2.73
CA CYS A 198 2.61 9.73 -3.70
C CYS A 198 2.16 10.16 -5.10
N GLU A 199 0.85 10.38 -5.30
CA GLU A 199 0.29 10.82 -6.58
C GLU A 199 0.42 12.34 -6.76
N ASN A 200 0.49 12.78 -8.02
CA ASN A 200 0.56 14.18 -8.42
C ASN A 200 1.69 14.98 -7.74
N PRO A 201 2.97 14.56 -7.87
CA PRO A 201 4.10 15.28 -7.29
C PRO A 201 4.13 16.73 -7.80
N PRO A 202 4.26 17.73 -6.90
CA PRO A 202 4.37 19.12 -7.32
C PRO A 202 5.73 19.38 -7.97
N THR A 203 5.75 20.23 -9.00
CA THR A 203 7.00 20.82 -9.50
C THR A 203 7.54 21.77 -8.43
N LYS A 204 8.64 21.39 -7.78
CA LYS A 204 9.26 22.19 -6.71
C LYS A 204 9.76 23.52 -7.23
N SER A 205 9.67 24.55 -6.40
CA SER A 205 10.19 25.88 -6.71
C SER A 205 10.75 26.56 -5.46
N SER A 206 12.07 26.67 -5.41
CA SER A 206 12.78 27.30 -4.29
C SER A 206 12.49 28.80 -4.18
N SER A 207 12.04 29.44 -5.28
CA SER A 207 11.66 30.85 -5.33
C SER A 207 10.17 31.10 -5.11
N CYS A 208 9.37 30.07 -4.84
CA CYS A 208 7.95 30.24 -4.57
C CYS A 208 7.71 30.78 -3.15
N GLY A 209 6.78 31.73 -3.05
CA GLY A 209 6.38 32.39 -1.81
C GLY A 209 7.06 33.75 -1.59
N THR A 210 6.58 34.51 -0.61
CA THR A 210 7.06 35.86 -0.23
C THR A 210 7.93 35.86 1.01
N GLY A 211 7.99 34.74 1.73
CA GLY A 211 8.82 34.51 2.91
C GLY A 211 10.28 34.22 2.59
N SER A 212 10.99 33.68 3.59
CA SER A 212 12.41 33.37 3.50
C SER A 212 12.73 32.04 4.17
N VAL A 213 13.77 31.35 3.70
CA VAL A 213 14.27 30.13 4.35
C VAL A 213 15.27 30.53 5.43
N ILE A 214 15.00 30.12 6.66
CA ILE A 214 15.83 30.35 7.84
C ILE A 214 16.13 29.04 8.55
N GLU A 215 17.15 29.03 9.40
CA GLU A 215 17.33 27.94 10.36
C GLU A 215 16.43 28.17 11.58
N LEU A 216 15.61 27.17 11.93
CA LEU A 216 14.73 27.20 13.10
C LEU A 216 14.70 25.83 13.75
N GLY A 217 15.10 25.75 15.02
CA GLY A 217 15.14 24.47 15.74
C GLY A 217 16.11 23.44 15.13
N GLY A 218 17.14 23.89 14.40
CA GLY A 218 18.08 23.01 13.69
C GLY A 218 17.60 22.54 12.32
N LEU A 219 16.43 22.98 11.86
CA LEU A 219 15.87 22.64 10.55
C LEU A 219 15.85 23.84 9.62
N GLN A 220 16.12 23.60 8.34
CA GLN A 220 15.78 24.57 7.30
C GLN A 220 14.27 24.75 7.27
N THR A 221 13.82 26.00 7.36
CA THR A 221 12.41 26.32 7.59
C THR A 221 12.02 27.49 6.70
N TYR A 222 11.02 27.30 5.85
CA TYR A 222 10.39 28.44 5.19
C TYR A 222 9.54 29.20 6.22
N ALA A 223 9.84 30.47 6.42
CA ALA A 223 9.20 31.34 7.39
C ALA A 223 8.62 32.60 6.73
N THR A 224 7.42 32.98 7.16
CA THR A 224 6.67 34.13 6.63
C THR A 224 5.76 34.72 7.72
N GLY A 225 5.30 35.95 7.53
CA GLY A 225 4.44 36.67 8.49
C GLY A 225 5.16 37.66 9.43
N PRO A 226 4.42 38.29 10.35
CA PRO A 226 4.94 39.36 11.20
C PRO A 226 5.94 38.82 12.23
N SER A 227 7.14 39.40 12.29
CA SER A 227 8.21 38.99 13.22
C SER A 227 7.89 39.30 14.69
N ASP A 228 6.95 40.19 14.94
CA ASP A 228 6.46 40.59 16.26
C ASP A 228 5.15 39.89 16.65
N SER A 229 4.65 38.97 15.81
CA SER A 229 3.49 38.16 16.15
C SER A 229 3.77 37.33 17.40
N ARG A 230 2.75 37.15 18.23
CA ARG A 230 2.78 36.25 19.40
C ARG A 230 2.13 34.90 19.13
N LEU A 231 1.52 34.76 17.95
CA LEU A 231 0.79 33.58 17.50
C LEU A 231 1.57 32.95 16.34
N ALA A 232 1.89 31.66 16.44
CA ALA A 232 2.52 30.95 15.33
C ALA A 232 1.70 29.76 14.86
N ILE A 233 1.86 29.41 13.58
CA ILE A 233 1.37 28.17 13.00
C ILE A 233 2.55 27.41 12.39
N ILE A 234 2.71 26.14 12.78
CA ILE A 234 3.62 25.21 12.13
C ILE A 234 2.83 24.46 11.04
N LEU A 235 3.18 24.67 9.77
CA LEU A 235 2.64 23.85 8.68
C LEU A 235 3.61 22.72 8.38
N VAL A 236 3.13 21.49 8.49
CA VAL A 236 3.92 20.29 8.19
C VAL A 236 3.71 19.90 6.73
N SER A 237 4.79 19.69 5.98
CA SER A 237 4.67 19.29 4.57
C SER A 237 4.07 17.89 4.41
N ASP A 238 3.46 17.63 3.25
CA ASP A 238 3.26 16.26 2.79
C ASP A 238 4.60 15.64 2.37
N VAL A 239 4.58 14.42 1.82
CA VAL A 239 5.79 13.66 1.46
C VAL A 239 6.72 14.39 0.48
N PHE A 240 6.25 15.42 -0.24
CA PHE A 240 7.05 16.14 -1.23
C PHE A 240 7.89 17.28 -0.66
N GLY A 241 7.72 17.60 0.63
CA GLY A 241 8.57 18.54 1.37
C GLY A 241 8.14 20.00 1.27
N TYR A 242 8.83 20.86 2.02
CA TYR A 242 8.49 22.28 2.22
C TYR A 242 8.67 23.17 0.97
N GLU A 243 9.27 22.65 -0.10
CA GLU A 243 9.45 23.35 -1.38
C GLU A 243 8.26 23.20 -2.34
N ALA A 244 7.21 22.47 -1.94
CA ALA A 244 5.97 22.39 -2.68
C ALA A 244 5.32 23.79 -2.80
N PRO A 245 5.08 24.33 -4.02
CA PRO A 245 4.63 25.71 -4.20
C PRO A 245 3.34 26.04 -3.44
N ASN A 246 2.33 25.20 -3.55
CA ASN A 246 1.03 25.42 -2.90
C ASN A 246 1.12 25.41 -1.36
N LEU A 247 2.06 24.66 -0.77
CA LEU A 247 2.29 24.69 0.66
C LEU A 247 2.89 26.03 1.11
N ARG A 248 3.82 26.60 0.33
CA ARG A 248 4.37 27.94 0.61
C ARG A 248 3.34 29.05 0.38
N LEU A 249 2.51 28.92 -0.66
CA LEU A 249 1.39 29.83 -0.89
C LEU A 249 0.36 29.76 0.25
N LEU A 250 0.07 28.57 0.77
CA LEU A 250 -0.74 28.40 1.97
C LEU A 250 -0.09 29.07 3.18
N ALA A 251 1.23 28.91 3.36
CA ALA A 251 1.95 29.56 4.44
C ALA A 251 1.84 31.10 4.36
N ASP A 252 2.00 31.68 3.18
CA ASP A 252 1.87 33.13 2.97
C ASP A 252 0.44 33.61 3.22
N LYS A 253 -0.57 32.85 2.80
CA LYS A 253 -1.98 33.14 3.07
C LYS A 253 -2.29 33.11 4.57
N VAL A 254 -1.71 32.15 5.30
CA VAL A 254 -1.85 32.07 6.76
C VAL A 254 -1.13 33.25 7.43
N ALA A 255 0.06 33.62 6.95
CA ALA A 255 0.78 34.79 7.44
C ALA A 255 0.04 36.10 7.22
N ALA A 256 -0.65 36.25 6.08
CA ALA A 256 -1.52 37.39 5.81
C ALA A 256 -2.69 37.52 6.81
N SER A 257 -3.01 36.45 7.55
CA SER A 257 -4.00 36.45 8.63
C SER A 257 -3.43 36.83 10.01
N GLY A 258 -2.15 37.24 10.09
CA GLY A 258 -1.52 37.76 11.31
C GLY A 258 -0.65 36.77 12.09
N TYR A 259 -0.50 35.54 11.59
CA TYR A 259 0.32 34.52 12.24
C TYR A 259 1.77 34.58 11.76
N TYR A 260 2.72 34.29 12.65
CA TYR A 260 4.05 33.86 12.22
C TYR A 260 3.94 32.40 11.73
N VAL A 261 4.37 32.11 10.50
CA VAL A 261 4.24 30.76 9.93
C VAL A 261 5.62 30.14 9.75
N ALA A 262 5.77 28.90 10.22
CA ALA A 262 6.96 28.10 10.02
C ALA A 262 6.60 26.82 9.25
N VAL A 263 7.37 26.51 8.20
CA VAL A 263 7.27 25.26 7.43
C VAL A 263 8.62 24.55 7.48
N PRO A 264 8.89 23.75 8.53
CA PRO A 264 10.18 23.09 8.72
C PRO A 264 10.40 21.94 7.73
N ASP A 265 11.64 21.75 7.32
CA ASP A 265 12.09 20.60 6.52
C ASP A 265 12.33 19.38 7.42
N PHE A 266 11.25 18.69 7.77
CA PHE A 266 11.32 17.44 8.54
C PHE A 266 11.97 16.27 7.78
N PHE A 267 12.35 16.46 6.52
CA PHE A 267 13.02 15.43 5.72
C PHE A 267 14.50 15.69 5.49
N TYR A 268 15.07 16.78 6.05
CA TYR A 268 16.50 17.07 5.95
C TYR A 268 17.02 17.07 4.51
N GLY A 269 16.23 17.62 3.58
CA GLY A 269 16.56 17.65 2.15
C GLY A 269 16.34 16.33 1.41
N ASP A 270 15.75 15.30 2.03
CA ASP A 270 15.37 14.02 1.39
C ASP A 270 13.84 13.81 1.30
N PRO A 271 13.07 14.72 0.68
CA PRO A 271 11.65 14.47 0.41
C PRO A 271 11.44 13.28 -0.52
N TYR A 272 10.25 12.69 -0.50
CA TYR A 272 9.88 11.61 -1.41
C TYR A 272 10.01 12.05 -2.87
N VAL A 273 10.58 11.16 -3.69
CA VAL A 273 10.67 11.30 -5.14
C VAL A 273 10.11 10.05 -5.81
N PRO A 274 9.41 10.16 -6.96
CA PRO A 274 8.72 9.04 -7.60
C PRO A 274 9.59 7.83 -7.97
N GLU A 275 10.91 8.00 -8.02
CA GLU A 275 11.92 6.96 -8.27
C GLU A 275 12.16 6.05 -7.05
N LYS A 276 11.83 6.50 -5.83
CA LYS A 276 11.89 5.69 -4.61
C LYS A 276 10.55 5.00 -4.37
N THR A 277 10.55 3.79 -3.80
CA THR A 277 9.31 3.23 -3.25
C THR A 277 9.01 3.89 -1.91
N ILE A 278 7.73 4.11 -1.60
CA ILE A 278 7.34 4.69 -0.30
C ILE A 278 7.76 3.78 0.86
N VAL A 279 7.80 2.47 0.63
CA VAL A 279 8.20 1.44 1.61
C VAL A 279 9.67 1.58 1.99
N GLU A 280 10.53 1.98 1.06
CA GLU A 280 11.95 2.26 1.33
C GLU A 280 12.17 3.61 1.99
N TRP A 281 11.36 4.62 1.62
CA TRP A 281 11.53 5.99 2.10
C TRP A 281 10.96 6.22 3.50
N LEU A 282 9.77 5.66 3.80
CA LEU A 282 9.01 5.95 5.02
C LEU A 282 9.72 5.55 6.32
N PRO A 283 10.44 4.41 6.45
CA PRO A 283 11.14 4.06 7.69
C PRO A 283 12.19 5.11 8.12
N SER A 284 12.74 5.85 7.17
CA SER A 284 13.67 6.95 7.45
C SER A 284 12.96 8.24 7.86
N HIS A 285 11.68 8.40 7.53
CA HIS A 285 10.90 9.64 7.60
C HIS A 285 9.54 9.45 8.31
N GLY A 286 9.54 8.61 9.36
CA GLY A 286 8.35 8.32 10.17
C GLY A 286 7.82 9.54 10.92
N THR A 287 6.54 9.49 11.31
CA THR A 287 5.88 10.56 12.07
C THR A 287 6.43 10.70 13.49
N ASP A 288 6.99 9.63 14.05
CA ASP A 288 7.72 9.60 15.31
C ASP A 288 8.97 10.50 15.27
N LYS A 289 9.76 10.41 14.20
CA LYS A 289 10.91 11.30 13.98
C LYS A 289 10.48 12.74 13.79
N GLY A 290 9.48 12.98 12.93
CA GLY A 290 8.93 14.32 12.73
C GLY A 290 8.40 14.94 14.03
N PHE A 291 7.82 14.14 14.93
CA PHE A 291 7.39 14.60 16.24
C PHE A 291 8.56 15.02 17.14
N GLU A 292 9.63 14.23 17.20
CA GLU A 292 10.85 14.61 17.95
C GLU A 292 11.48 15.88 17.38
N ASP A 293 11.57 15.97 16.05
CA ASP A 293 12.13 17.12 15.32
C ASP A 293 11.28 18.40 15.49
N ALA A 294 9.98 18.26 15.73
CA ALA A 294 9.10 19.41 15.97
C ALA A 294 9.33 20.06 17.35
N LYS A 295 9.88 19.34 18.34
CA LYS A 295 10.09 19.89 19.70
C LYS A 295 11.11 21.04 19.69
N PRO A 296 12.31 20.91 19.10
CA PRO A 296 13.24 22.05 18.94
C PRO A 296 12.64 23.24 18.18
N VAL A 297 11.79 22.99 17.18
CA VAL A 297 11.10 24.06 16.44
C VAL A 297 10.16 24.83 17.37
N VAL A 298 9.35 24.12 18.16
CA VAL A 298 8.45 24.73 19.16
C VAL A 298 9.22 25.58 20.18
N GLU A 299 10.35 25.08 20.70
CA GLU A 299 11.18 25.83 21.65
C GLU A 299 11.85 27.06 21.01
N ALA A 300 12.27 26.95 19.74
CA ALA A 300 12.82 28.08 18.99
C ALA A 300 11.76 29.17 18.73
N LEU A 301 10.51 28.79 18.44
CA LEU A 301 9.39 29.72 18.33
C LEU A 301 9.12 30.43 19.66
N LYS A 302 9.06 29.70 20.78
CA LYS A 302 8.90 30.30 22.12
C LYS A 302 10.00 31.28 22.45
N SER A 303 11.25 30.95 22.12
CA SER A 303 12.41 31.83 22.34
C SER A 303 12.34 33.12 21.52
N LYS A 304 11.59 33.14 20.41
CA LYS A 304 11.29 34.35 19.62
C LYS A 304 10.17 35.22 20.21
N GLY A 305 9.54 34.80 21.30
CA GLY A 305 8.42 35.52 21.93
C GLY A 305 7.03 35.04 21.49
N ILE A 306 6.94 33.95 20.73
CA ILE A 306 5.66 33.29 20.44
C ILE A 306 5.13 32.66 21.73
N THR A 307 3.88 32.96 22.05
CA THR A 307 3.21 32.43 23.25
C THR A 307 2.15 31.39 22.95
N THR A 308 1.62 31.38 21.73
CA THR A 308 0.54 30.47 21.31
C THR A 308 0.89 29.85 19.96
N ILE A 309 0.86 28.52 19.86
CA ILE A 309 1.28 27.76 18.67
C ILE A 309 0.14 26.84 18.23
N GLY A 310 -0.29 26.95 16.98
CA GLY A 310 -1.08 25.94 16.29
C GLY A 310 -0.21 25.12 15.34
N ALA A 311 -0.72 23.98 14.88
CA ALA A 311 -0.06 23.24 13.81
C ALA A 311 -1.08 22.59 12.85
N ALA A 312 -0.71 22.46 11.58
CA ALA A 312 -1.52 21.79 10.57
C ALA A 312 -0.78 20.66 9.82
N ALA A 313 -1.54 19.65 9.38
CA ALA A 313 -1.15 18.43 8.62
C ALA A 313 -0.53 17.27 9.44
N LYS A 314 0.38 16.47 8.83
CA LYS A 314 0.60 15.05 9.18
C LYS A 314 1.15 14.78 10.60
N VAL A 315 2.14 15.53 11.07
CA VAL A 315 2.80 15.32 12.38
C VAL A 315 1.98 15.88 13.57
N VAL A 316 0.92 16.61 13.26
CA VAL A 316 0.16 17.38 14.25
C VAL A 316 -0.55 16.51 15.29
N ILE A 317 -0.90 15.28 14.94
CA ILE A 317 -1.63 14.40 15.85
C ILE A 317 -0.81 14.10 17.11
N GLU A 318 0.49 13.85 16.97
CA GLU A 318 1.38 13.58 18.11
C GLU A 318 1.59 14.83 18.96
N LEU A 319 1.74 16.01 18.33
CA LEU A 319 1.83 17.29 19.04
C LEU A 319 0.56 17.58 19.86
N ALA A 320 -0.61 17.23 19.32
CA ALA A 320 -1.91 17.42 19.97
C ALA A 320 -2.11 16.51 21.20
N LYS A 321 -1.38 15.39 21.33
CA LYS A 321 -1.42 14.48 22.48
C LYS A 321 -0.63 15.00 23.70
N VAL A 322 0.38 15.84 23.47
CA VAL A 322 1.37 16.22 24.51
C VAL A 322 1.33 17.69 24.95
N GLY A 323 0.40 18.49 24.41
CA GLY A 323 0.19 19.88 24.85
C GLY A 323 1.26 20.86 24.38
N LEU A 324 1.99 20.53 23.31
CA LEU A 324 2.97 21.43 22.68
C LEU A 324 2.31 22.50 21.79
N ILE A 325 1.06 22.28 21.40
CA ILE A 325 0.24 23.17 20.56
C ILE A 325 -1.12 23.42 21.22
N GLN A 326 -1.72 24.57 20.94
CA GLN A 326 -3.04 24.98 21.44
C GLN A 326 -4.19 24.59 20.49
N ALA A 327 -3.91 24.37 19.22
CA ALA A 327 -4.90 23.90 18.25
C ALA A 327 -4.24 23.12 17.12
N ALA A 328 -4.96 22.12 16.62
CA ALA A 328 -4.55 21.23 15.56
C ALA A 328 -5.52 21.27 14.37
N VAL A 329 -5.00 21.18 13.15
CA VAL A 329 -5.82 20.92 11.95
C VAL A 329 -5.19 19.81 11.13
N LEU A 330 -5.93 18.72 10.87
CA LEU A 330 -5.53 17.71 9.90
C LEU A 330 -6.11 18.07 8.53
N LEU A 331 -5.24 18.19 7.53
CA LEU A 331 -5.60 18.34 6.12
C LEU A 331 -5.28 17.01 5.43
N HIS A 332 -6.29 16.36 4.82
CA HIS A 332 -6.16 15.04 4.16
C HIS A 332 -5.32 14.03 4.96
N PRO A 333 -5.79 13.59 6.15
CA PRO A 333 -4.99 12.81 7.08
C PRO A 333 -4.44 11.51 6.45
N SER A 334 -3.25 11.10 6.90
CA SER A 334 -2.66 9.79 6.57
C SER A 334 -1.89 9.27 7.77
N LEU A 335 -1.84 7.95 7.94
CA LEU A 335 -1.20 7.29 9.09
C LEU A 335 -1.75 7.76 10.45
N VAL A 336 -3.06 8.05 10.50
CA VAL A 336 -3.78 8.39 11.73
C VAL A 336 -4.80 7.29 12.02
N THR A 337 -4.82 6.80 13.25
CA THR A 337 -5.73 5.76 13.71
C THR A 337 -6.80 6.33 14.63
N VAL A 338 -7.85 5.54 14.88
CA VAL A 338 -8.91 5.91 15.83
C VAL A 338 -8.35 6.07 17.25
N ASP A 339 -7.34 5.27 17.63
CA ASP A 339 -6.69 5.37 18.94
C ASP A 339 -5.88 6.67 19.07
N ASP A 340 -5.28 7.15 17.98
CA ASP A 340 -4.61 8.46 18.00
C ASP A 340 -5.60 9.59 18.33
N ILE A 341 -6.81 9.55 17.75
CA ILE A 341 -7.89 10.52 18.05
C ILE A 341 -8.36 10.40 19.51
N LYS A 342 -8.36 9.19 20.10
CA LYS A 342 -8.70 9.02 21.53
C LYS A 342 -7.68 9.65 22.46
N GLU A 343 -6.43 9.79 22.04
CA GLU A 343 -5.34 10.28 22.90
C GLU A 343 -5.14 11.80 22.85
N ILE A 344 -5.70 12.49 21.85
CA ILE A 344 -5.51 13.94 21.72
C ILE A 344 -6.06 14.72 22.92
N LYS A 345 -5.43 15.86 23.19
CA LYS A 345 -5.79 16.79 24.26
C LYS A 345 -6.05 18.21 23.74
N ALA A 346 -5.46 18.58 22.62
CA ALA A 346 -5.67 19.88 21.98
C ALA A 346 -6.94 19.86 21.09
N PRO A 347 -7.66 20.98 20.96
CA PRO A 347 -8.72 21.16 19.97
C PRO A 347 -8.26 20.78 18.56
N ILE A 348 -9.06 20.00 17.83
CA ILE A 348 -8.72 19.50 16.49
C ILE A 348 -9.84 19.71 15.44
N ALA A 349 -9.48 20.19 14.26
CA ALA A 349 -10.32 20.06 13.07
C ALA A 349 -9.74 19.00 12.14
N VAL A 350 -10.57 18.08 11.65
CA VAL A 350 -10.17 17.05 10.67
C VAL A 350 -10.88 17.32 9.34
N LEU A 351 -10.12 17.76 8.35
CA LEU A 351 -10.63 17.98 7.00
C LEU A 351 -10.20 16.81 6.13
N GLY A 352 -11.16 15.99 5.69
CA GLY A 352 -10.93 14.82 4.85
C GLY A 352 -11.62 14.90 3.47
N ALA A 353 -11.24 14.00 2.57
CA ALA A 353 -11.70 13.96 1.18
C ALA A 353 -12.66 12.78 0.95
N GLU A 354 -13.69 12.97 0.12
CA GLU A 354 -14.68 11.92 -0.19
C GLU A 354 -14.08 10.74 -0.98
N ILE A 355 -13.13 11.00 -1.90
CA ILE A 355 -12.56 10.00 -2.81
C ILE A 355 -11.22 9.45 -2.27
N ASP A 356 -10.85 9.80 -1.04
CA ASP A 356 -9.57 9.43 -0.42
C ASP A 356 -9.57 7.95 0.03
N LYS A 357 -8.64 7.14 -0.48
CA LYS A 357 -8.50 5.73 -0.07
C LYS A 357 -7.60 5.53 1.14
N ILE A 358 -6.84 6.55 1.54
CA ILE A 358 -5.93 6.52 2.70
C ILE A 358 -6.69 6.85 3.98
N SER A 359 -7.53 7.89 3.93
CA SER A 359 -8.46 8.24 4.99
C SER A 359 -9.89 8.27 4.47
N PRO A 360 -10.50 7.09 4.19
CA PRO A 360 -11.81 7.03 3.59
C PRO A 360 -12.91 7.58 4.52
N PRO A 361 -14.07 8.00 3.97
CA PRO A 361 -15.18 8.54 4.75
C PRO A 361 -15.60 7.69 5.95
N GLU A 362 -15.49 6.37 5.86
CA GLU A 362 -15.79 5.44 6.96
C GLU A 362 -14.83 5.62 8.14
N LEU A 363 -13.54 5.84 7.88
CA LEU A 363 -12.55 6.13 8.92
C LEU A 363 -12.79 7.51 9.52
N LEU A 364 -13.09 8.51 8.68
CA LEU A 364 -13.36 9.88 9.12
C LEU A 364 -14.60 9.95 10.02
N LYS A 365 -15.64 9.17 9.73
CA LYS A 365 -16.82 9.03 10.60
C LYS A 365 -16.46 8.40 11.95
N GLN A 366 -15.55 7.43 11.99
CA GLN A 366 -15.07 6.89 13.28
C GLN A 366 -14.33 7.95 14.09
N PHE A 367 -13.58 8.85 13.44
CA PHE A 367 -12.96 9.99 14.13
C PHE A 367 -14.01 10.93 14.70
N GLU A 368 -15.06 11.24 13.93
CA GLU A 368 -16.18 12.08 14.36
C GLU A 368 -16.91 11.47 15.57
N GLU A 369 -17.18 10.18 15.53
CA GLU A 369 -17.78 9.44 16.65
C GLU A 369 -16.91 9.55 17.92
N VAL A 370 -15.60 9.32 17.81
CA VAL A 370 -14.70 9.47 18.97
C VAL A 370 -14.71 10.90 19.51
N LEU A 371 -14.60 11.90 18.65
CA LEU A 371 -14.63 13.31 19.08
C LEU A 371 -15.95 13.66 19.77
N SER A 372 -17.09 13.15 19.28
CA SER A 372 -18.40 13.37 19.90
C SER A 372 -18.51 12.79 21.32
N THR A 373 -17.70 11.78 21.66
CA THR A 373 -17.63 11.18 23.01
C THR A 373 -16.66 11.88 23.97
N LYS A 374 -15.92 12.89 23.49
CA LYS A 374 -14.89 13.62 24.25
C LYS A 374 -15.24 15.10 24.41
N PRO A 375 -16.24 15.46 25.24
CA PRO A 375 -16.69 16.84 25.40
C PRO A 375 -15.61 17.80 25.95
N GLU A 376 -14.53 17.27 26.51
CA GLU A 376 -13.37 18.03 26.97
C GLU A 376 -12.41 18.45 25.85
N VAL A 377 -12.52 17.86 24.65
CA VAL A 377 -11.74 18.23 23.47
C VAL A 377 -12.69 18.75 22.40
N ASN A 378 -12.63 20.05 22.11
CA ASN A 378 -13.37 20.60 20.99
C ASN A 378 -12.80 20.05 19.67
N GLY A 379 -13.67 19.48 18.84
CA GLY A 379 -13.25 19.07 17.51
C GLY A 379 -14.40 18.74 16.58
N TYR A 380 -14.11 18.75 15.28
CA TYR A 380 -15.05 18.34 14.25
C TYR A 380 -14.34 17.63 13.11
N VAL A 381 -15.12 16.88 12.34
CA VAL A 381 -14.71 16.28 11.08
C VAL A 381 -15.54 16.88 9.96
N LYS A 382 -14.90 17.24 8.85
CA LYS A 382 -15.58 17.69 7.62
C LYS A 382 -15.04 16.90 6.44
N ILE A 383 -15.95 16.30 5.68
CA ILE A 383 -15.63 15.56 4.45
C ILE A 383 -15.99 16.45 3.26
N PHE A 384 -15.00 16.72 2.41
CA PHE A 384 -15.17 17.53 1.20
C PHE A 384 -15.59 16.63 0.03
N PRO A 385 -16.69 16.96 -0.66
CA PRO A 385 -17.19 16.14 -1.77
C PRO A 385 -16.33 16.30 -3.03
N GLY A 386 -16.19 15.23 -3.79
CA GLY A 386 -15.56 15.24 -5.11
C GLY A 386 -14.04 15.49 -5.13
N VAL A 387 -13.37 15.54 -3.97
CA VAL A 387 -11.93 15.74 -3.86
C VAL A 387 -11.21 14.46 -3.41
N ALA A 388 -9.94 14.33 -3.77
CA ALA A 388 -9.06 13.20 -3.46
C ALA A 388 -7.97 13.60 -2.46
N HIS A 389 -7.19 12.62 -2.00
CA HIS A 389 -6.08 12.84 -1.07
C HIS A 389 -5.12 13.96 -1.53
N GLY A 390 -4.76 14.87 -0.63
CA GLY A 390 -3.85 16.00 -0.92
C GLY A 390 -4.48 17.23 -1.56
N TRP A 391 -5.80 17.28 -1.75
CA TRP A 391 -6.46 18.37 -2.49
C TRP A 391 -6.17 19.78 -1.95
N THR A 392 -5.79 19.93 -0.68
CA THR A 392 -5.52 21.24 -0.07
C THR A 392 -4.17 21.83 -0.49
N VAL A 393 -3.24 21.00 -1.01
CA VAL A 393 -1.88 21.44 -1.39
C VAL A 393 -1.40 20.86 -2.73
N ARG A 394 -2.14 19.95 -3.37
CA ARG A 394 -1.79 19.37 -4.68
C ARG A 394 -2.78 19.70 -5.81
N TYR A 395 -3.68 20.66 -5.58
CA TYR A 395 -4.64 21.12 -6.60
C TYR A 395 -3.96 21.88 -7.74
N SER A 396 -4.55 21.80 -8.94
CA SER A 396 -4.18 22.63 -10.09
C SER A 396 -4.86 23.99 -10.00
N HIS A 397 -4.10 25.07 -10.21
CA HIS A 397 -4.65 26.43 -10.31
C HIS A 397 -5.51 26.65 -11.56
N GLU A 398 -5.43 25.74 -12.54
CA GLU A 398 -6.24 25.79 -13.77
C GLU A 398 -7.61 25.13 -13.58
N ASP A 399 -7.80 24.34 -12.50
CA ASP A 399 -9.08 23.72 -12.16
C ASP A 399 -9.82 24.57 -11.11
N ALA A 400 -10.77 25.37 -11.58
CA ALA A 400 -11.56 26.26 -10.72
C ALA A 400 -12.33 25.51 -9.61
N ALA A 401 -12.76 24.26 -9.85
CA ALA A 401 -13.45 23.46 -8.83
C ALA A 401 -12.47 22.99 -7.76
N ALA A 402 -11.28 22.51 -8.16
CA ALA A 402 -10.23 22.11 -7.23
C ALA A 402 -9.75 23.30 -6.38
N VAL A 403 -9.53 24.47 -7.00
CA VAL A 403 -9.18 25.72 -6.30
C VAL A 403 -10.25 26.07 -5.28
N LYS A 404 -11.54 26.03 -5.65
CA LYS A 404 -12.63 26.36 -4.74
C LYS A 404 -12.62 25.50 -3.47
N PHE A 405 -12.47 24.17 -3.61
CA PHE A 405 -12.46 23.28 -2.45
C PHE A 405 -11.19 23.38 -1.61
N ALA A 406 -10.04 23.66 -2.22
CA ALA A 406 -8.81 23.95 -1.49
C ALA A 406 -8.95 25.25 -0.67
N GLU A 407 -9.48 26.31 -1.30
CA GLU A 407 -9.73 27.60 -0.66
C GLU A 407 -10.72 27.49 0.51
N GLU A 408 -11.80 26.70 0.35
CA GLU A 408 -12.76 26.42 1.42
C GLU A 408 -12.10 25.68 2.60
N ALA A 409 -11.25 24.69 2.32
CA ALA A 409 -10.51 23.97 3.36
C ALA A 409 -9.50 24.88 4.10
N HIS A 410 -8.79 25.76 3.38
CA HIS A 410 -7.89 26.74 3.99
C HIS A 410 -8.66 27.73 4.87
N GLN A 411 -9.85 28.16 4.43
CA GLN A 411 -10.70 29.06 5.19
C GLN A 411 -11.16 28.39 6.50
N ASN A 412 -11.60 27.14 6.45
CA ASN A 412 -11.99 26.40 7.66
C ASN A 412 -10.80 26.17 8.62
N MET A 413 -9.59 25.97 8.09
CA MET A 413 -8.38 25.91 8.90
C MET A 413 -8.09 27.25 9.60
N LEU A 414 -8.20 28.38 8.90
CA LEU A 414 -7.99 29.71 9.46
C LEU A 414 -9.04 30.07 10.51
N GLU A 415 -10.30 29.74 10.27
CA GLU A 415 -11.40 29.92 11.23
C GLU A 415 -11.14 29.15 12.51
N TRP A 416 -10.68 27.89 12.41
CA TRP A 416 -10.31 27.08 13.56
C TRP A 416 -9.16 27.73 14.35
N PHE A 417 -8.09 28.15 13.68
CA PHE A 417 -6.98 28.80 14.36
C PHE A 417 -7.36 30.16 14.97
N ALA A 418 -8.23 30.94 14.35
CA ALA A 418 -8.72 32.19 14.91
C ALA A 418 -9.56 31.97 16.18
N GLU A 419 -10.29 30.85 16.26
CA GLU A 419 -11.08 30.50 17.44
C GLU A 419 -10.21 30.08 18.63
N TYR A 420 -9.16 29.29 18.38
CA TYR A 420 -8.40 28.60 19.43
C TYR A 420 -7.01 29.18 19.71
N LEU A 421 -6.42 29.95 18.80
CA LEU A 421 -5.14 30.63 19.03
C LEU A 421 -5.40 32.11 19.38
N LYS A 422 -5.35 32.43 20.68
CA LYS A 422 -5.60 33.77 21.23
C LYS A 422 -4.43 34.28 22.05
#